data_AF-A0A3D0H988-F1
#
_entry.id   AF-A0A3D0H988-F1
#
_cell.length_a   1.000
_cell.length_b   1.000
_cell.length_c   1.000
_cell.angle_alpha   90.00
_cell.angle_beta   90.00
_cell.angle_gamma   90.00
#
_symmetry.space_group_name_H-M   'P 1'
#
loop_
_entity.id
_entity.type
_entity.pdbx_description
1 polymer ?
#
loop_
_entity_poly.entity_id
_entity_poly.type
_entity_poly.pdbx_seq_one_letter_code
_entity_poly.pdbx_strand_id
1 'polypeptide(L)'
;NGTTAMTGHQPHPGIELTKDGKIEPKVSIEAVVKGCGVKRVFTVNPLQVKKTQETLTLIKQSMGEPGVTVLISKSPCPLHERRMTGKKQKVVFAVEESCDLCRQCLEELGCPAFVWEESAA
;
A
#
# COMPACT_ATOMS: atom_id res chain seq x y z
N ASN A 1 -1.92 -2.84 4.95
CA ASN A 1 -2.90 -3.20 3.91
C ASN A 1 -4.34 -3.29 4.43
N GLY A 2 -4.56 -3.54 5.73
CA GLY A 2 -5.89 -3.43 6.35
C GLY A 2 -6.87 -4.57 6.01
N THR A 3 -6.34 -5.70 5.54
CA THR A 3 -7.05 -6.89 5.09
C THR A 3 -6.05 -8.04 4.85
N THR A 4 -6.52 -9.27 4.66
CA THR A 4 -5.67 -10.42 4.26
C THR A 4 -5.52 -10.47 2.73
N ALA A 5 -4.55 -9.74 2.17
CA ALA A 5 -4.43 -9.53 0.72
C ALA A 5 -4.25 -10.82 -0.11
N MET A 6 -3.31 -11.70 0.27
CA MET A 6 -2.87 -12.80 -0.60
C MET A 6 -3.84 -13.98 -0.70
N THR A 7 -4.64 -14.22 0.34
CA THR A 7 -5.49 -15.41 0.42
C THR A 7 -6.94 -15.13 0.04
N GLY A 8 -7.26 -13.94 -0.46
CA GLY A 8 -8.61 -13.59 -0.92
C GLY A 8 -9.43 -12.74 0.05
N HIS A 9 -8.77 -11.95 0.90
CA HIS A 9 -9.38 -10.96 1.80
C HIS A 9 -10.19 -11.56 2.96
N GLN A 10 -9.71 -12.66 3.55
CA GLN A 10 -10.29 -13.24 4.76
C GLN A 10 -10.36 -12.21 5.89
N PRO A 11 -11.46 -12.19 6.67
CA PRO A 11 -11.61 -11.28 7.79
C PRO A 11 -10.62 -11.61 8.92
N HIS A 12 -10.17 -10.56 9.61
CA HIS A 12 -9.35 -10.65 10.82
C HIS A 12 -9.59 -9.40 11.69
N PRO A 13 -9.17 -9.39 12.98
CA PRO A 13 -9.46 -8.28 13.91
C PRO A 13 -8.88 -6.90 13.53
N GLY A 14 -8.03 -6.84 12.52
CA GLY A 14 -7.38 -5.62 12.02
C GLY A 14 -7.95 -5.10 10.71
N ILE A 15 -9.08 -5.65 10.25
CA ILE A 15 -9.72 -5.22 8.99
C ILE A 15 -10.18 -3.76 9.11
N GLU A 16 -9.92 -2.94 8.09
CA GLU A 16 -10.26 -1.51 8.14
C GLU A 16 -11.56 -1.17 7.39
N LEU A 17 -11.99 -2.04 6.47
CA LEU A 17 -13.07 -1.76 5.53
C LEU A 17 -13.83 -3.04 5.17
N THR A 18 -15.16 -2.95 5.19
CA THR A 18 -16.11 -3.94 4.66
C THR A 18 -17.11 -3.29 3.72
N LYS A 19 -18.05 -4.06 3.19
CA LYS A 19 -19.12 -3.54 2.31
C LYS A 19 -19.99 -2.50 3.01
N ASP A 20 -20.18 -2.62 4.31
CA ASP A 20 -20.99 -1.70 5.11
C ASP A 20 -20.21 -0.45 5.54
N GLY A 21 -18.92 -0.36 5.19
CA GLY A 21 -18.05 0.77 5.48
C GLY A 21 -16.89 0.44 6.42
N LYS A 22 -16.41 1.46 7.14
CA LYS A 22 -15.27 1.34 8.06
C LYS A 22 -15.69 0.56 9.30
N ILE A 23 -14.84 -0.39 9.71
CA ILE A 23 -15.04 -1.14 10.96
C ILE A 23 -14.26 -0.47 12.08
N GLU A 24 -14.95 -0.20 13.18
CA GLU A 24 -14.38 0.21 14.46
C GLU A 24 -15.12 -0.50 15.61
N PRO A 25 -14.44 -0.86 16.71
CA PRO A 25 -13.00 -0.73 16.93
C PRO A 25 -12.22 -1.84 16.21
N LYS A 26 -11.02 -1.52 15.72
CA LYS A 26 -10.07 -2.48 15.14
C LYS A 26 -8.78 -2.57 15.94
N VAL A 27 -8.08 -3.70 15.80
CA VAL A 27 -6.74 -3.86 16.38
C VAL A 27 -5.73 -2.97 15.64
N SER A 28 -5.10 -2.05 16.38
CA SER A 28 -4.01 -1.22 15.88
C SER A 28 -2.65 -1.91 16.05
N ILE A 29 -1.99 -2.23 14.93
CA ILE A 29 -0.63 -2.80 14.95
C ILE A 29 0.34 -1.87 15.71
N GLU A 30 0.21 -0.56 15.53
CA GLU A 30 1.07 0.41 16.22
C GLU A 30 0.87 0.37 17.74
N ALA A 31 -0.38 0.27 18.21
CA ALA A 31 -0.68 0.18 19.64
C ALA A 31 -0.19 -1.15 20.23
N VAL A 32 -0.37 -2.26 19.51
CA VAL A 32 0.13 -3.59 19.92
C VAL A 32 1.66 -3.57 20.05
N VAL A 33 2.36 -3.05 19.05
CA VAL A 33 3.83 -2.96 19.04
C VAL A 33 4.34 -2.09 20.19
N LYS A 34 3.71 -0.92 20.43
CA LYS A 34 4.05 -0.06 21.57
C LYS A 34 3.76 -0.76 22.92
N GLY A 35 2.64 -1.48 23.02
CA GLY A 35 2.27 -2.26 24.20
C GLY A 35 3.26 -3.38 24.54
N CYS A 36 3.95 -3.92 23.53
CA CYS A 36 5.05 -4.87 23.71
C CYS A 36 6.37 -4.25 24.19
N GLY A 37 6.41 -2.93 24.47
CA GLY A 37 7.60 -2.24 24.97
C GLY A 37 8.54 -1.69 23.89
N VAL A 38 8.16 -1.76 22.61
CA VAL A 38 8.95 -1.20 21.51
C VAL A 38 8.87 0.33 21.53
N LYS A 39 10.02 0.98 21.74
CA LYS A 39 10.12 2.45 21.81
C LYS A 39 10.24 3.12 20.43
N ARG A 40 10.91 2.45 19.48
CA ARG A 40 11.17 2.98 18.14
C ARG A 40 10.17 2.40 17.14
N VAL A 41 9.07 3.13 16.93
CA VAL A 41 8.00 2.74 15.99
C VAL A 41 7.77 3.87 15.00
N PHE A 42 7.88 3.56 13.71
CA PHE A 42 7.68 4.49 12.61
C PHE A 42 6.51 4.00 11.75
N THR A 43 5.60 4.89 11.37
CA THR A 43 4.49 4.56 10.45
C THR A 43 4.61 5.42 9.20
N VAL A 44 4.65 4.80 8.02
CA VAL A 44 4.77 5.48 6.73
C VAL A 44 3.70 5.02 5.76
N ASN A 45 3.29 5.89 4.85
CA ASN A 45 2.57 5.46 3.65
C ASN A 45 3.62 5.15 2.57
N PRO A 46 3.75 3.90 2.09
CA PRO A 46 4.76 3.51 1.09
C PRO A 46 4.62 4.26 -0.24
N LEU A 47 3.44 4.82 -0.55
CA LEU A 47 3.23 5.62 -1.75
C LEU A 47 3.91 7.01 -1.66
N GLN A 48 4.28 7.45 -0.45
CA GLN A 48 5.10 8.65 -0.24
C GLN A 48 6.58 8.25 -0.25
N VAL A 49 7.12 8.01 -1.45
CA VAL A 49 8.46 7.43 -1.65
C VAL A 49 9.55 8.22 -0.93
N LYS A 50 9.59 9.56 -1.08
CA LYS A 50 10.59 10.42 -0.42
C LYS A 50 10.56 10.28 1.11
N LYS A 51 9.38 10.42 1.71
CA LYS A 51 9.20 10.27 3.17
C LYS A 51 9.58 8.87 3.66
N THR A 52 9.28 7.85 2.86
CA THR A 52 9.65 6.46 3.17
C THR A 52 11.18 6.30 3.17
N GLN A 53 11.88 6.88 2.18
CA GLN A 53 13.34 6.87 2.10
C GLN A 53 14.00 7.64 3.25
N GLU A 54 13.47 8.80 3.61
CA GLU A 54 13.92 9.58 4.78
C GLU A 54 13.80 8.76 6.06
N THR A 55 12.63 8.13 6.28
CA THR A 55 12.38 7.28 7.45
C THR A 55 13.34 6.08 7.49
N LEU A 56 13.59 5.44 6.35
CA LEU A 56 14.55 4.34 6.26
C LEU A 56 15.99 4.80 6.56
N THR A 57 16.36 6.01 6.17
CA THR A 57 17.68 6.59 6.50
C THR A 57 17.83 6.78 8.01
N LEU A 58 16.80 7.31 8.69
CA LEU A 58 16.79 7.45 10.14
C LEU A 58 16.89 6.08 10.85
N ILE A 59 16.14 5.09 10.36
CA ILE A 59 16.21 3.72 10.90
C ILE A 59 17.62 3.16 10.76
N LYS A 60 18.26 3.30 9.59
CA LYS A 60 19.64 2.86 9.35
C LYS A 60 20.64 3.48 10.33
N GLN A 61 20.51 4.77 10.63
CA GLN A 61 21.37 5.46 11.61
C GLN A 61 21.23 4.86 13.01
N SER A 62 20.03 4.38 13.37
CA SER A 62 19.76 3.75 14.68
C SER A 62 19.99 2.23 14.73
N MET A 63 20.42 1.58 13.63
CA MET A 63 20.57 0.11 13.59
C MET A 63 21.65 -0.42 14.55
N GLY A 64 22.61 0.42 14.96
CA GLY A 64 23.62 0.06 15.95
C GLY A 64 23.16 0.16 17.40
N GLU A 65 21.98 0.74 17.66
CA GLU A 65 21.46 0.88 19.01
C GLU A 65 20.79 -0.42 19.51
N PRO A 66 20.93 -0.76 20.80
CA PRO A 66 20.24 -1.90 21.36
C PRO A 66 18.71 -1.74 21.30
N GLY A 67 18.00 -2.86 21.14
CA GLY A 67 16.54 -2.94 21.14
C GLY A 67 15.89 -3.08 19.76
N VAL A 68 14.56 -3.23 19.72
CA VAL A 68 13.80 -3.46 18.49
C VAL A 68 13.35 -2.13 17.89
N THR A 69 13.48 -2.00 16.56
CA THR A 69 12.90 -0.91 15.77
C THR A 69 11.86 -1.49 14.82
N VAL A 70 10.68 -0.88 14.76
CA VAL A 70 9.57 -1.33 13.90
C VAL A 70 9.20 -0.24 12.90
N LEU A 71 9.09 -0.62 11.63
CA LEU A 71 8.52 0.19 10.56
C LEU A 71 7.19 -0.40 10.10
N ILE A 72 6.11 0.36 10.25
CA ILE A 72 4.78 0.01 9.80
C ILE A 72 4.53 0.69 8.45
N SER A 73 4.59 -0.09 7.38
CA SER A 73 4.19 0.37 6.04
C SER A 73 2.67 0.25 5.89
N LYS A 74 1.98 1.39 5.92
CA LYS A 74 0.52 1.47 5.95
C LYS A 74 -0.04 2.17 4.71
N SER A 75 -0.69 1.38 3.87
CA SER A 75 -1.53 1.81 2.74
C SER A 75 -2.72 0.86 2.60
N PRO A 76 -3.90 1.32 2.13
CA PRO A 76 -5.00 0.42 1.78
C PRO A 76 -4.60 -0.57 0.67
N CYS A 77 -5.20 -1.76 0.67
CA CYS A 77 -5.07 -2.68 -0.45
C CYS A 77 -6.00 -2.23 -1.59
N PRO A 78 -5.47 -1.87 -2.78
CA PRO A 78 -6.30 -1.38 -3.89
C PRO A 78 -7.30 -2.44 -4.39
N LEU A 79 -6.92 -3.72 -4.36
CA LEU A 79 -7.81 -4.82 -4.75
C LEU A 79 -8.98 -4.99 -3.77
N HIS A 80 -8.72 -4.86 -2.47
CA HIS A 80 -9.75 -4.93 -1.43
C HIS A 80 -10.67 -3.74 -1.46
N GLU A 81 -10.11 -2.53 -1.59
CA GLU A 81 -10.89 -1.29 -1.67
C GLU A 81 -11.82 -1.31 -2.89
N ARG A 82 -11.31 -1.74 -4.06
CA ARG A 82 -12.13 -1.94 -5.27
C ARG A 82 -13.24 -2.96 -5.03
N ARG A 83 -12.96 -4.07 -4.33
CA ARG A 83 -13.95 -5.11 -4.01
C ARG A 83 -15.04 -4.61 -3.05
N MET A 84 -14.68 -3.80 -2.04
CA MET A 84 -15.62 -3.34 -1.02
C MET A 84 -16.43 -2.12 -1.45
N THR A 85 -15.83 -1.19 -2.21
CA THR A 85 -16.47 0.07 -2.59
C THR A 85 -17.06 0.06 -4.00
N GLY A 86 -16.68 -0.91 -4.85
CA GLY A 86 -17.00 -0.92 -6.27
C GLY A 86 -16.31 0.17 -7.09
N LYS A 87 -15.56 1.08 -6.45
CA LYS A 87 -14.85 2.17 -7.13
C LYS A 87 -13.64 1.62 -7.86
N LYS A 88 -13.52 1.94 -9.15
CA LYS A 88 -12.29 1.69 -9.92
C LYS A 88 -11.22 2.69 -9.45
N GLN A 89 -9.97 2.27 -9.47
CA GLN A 89 -8.85 3.17 -9.22
C GLN A 89 -8.86 4.27 -10.29
N LYS A 90 -8.69 5.53 -9.87
CA LYS A 90 -8.59 6.65 -10.81
C LYS A 90 -7.28 6.52 -11.59
N VAL A 91 -7.36 6.50 -12.91
CA VAL A 91 -6.18 6.62 -13.78
C VAL A 91 -5.67 8.05 -13.64
N VAL A 92 -4.42 8.20 -13.19
CA VAL A 92 -3.79 9.49 -12.86
C VAL A 92 -2.65 9.85 -13.81
N PHE A 93 -2.24 8.91 -14.66
CA PHE A 93 -1.20 9.10 -15.67
C PHE A 93 -1.71 8.58 -17.00
N ALA A 94 -1.38 9.28 -18.08
CA ALA A 94 -1.68 8.90 -19.45
C ALA A 94 -0.36 8.81 -20.24
N VAL A 95 -0.39 8.05 -21.33
CA VAL A 95 0.73 7.98 -22.27
C VAL A 95 0.83 9.30 -23.03
N GLU A 96 2.02 9.86 -23.12
CA GLU A 96 2.28 11.10 -23.88
C GLU A 96 2.19 10.86 -25.39
N GLU A 97 1.95 11.93 -26.16
CA GLU A 97 1.92 11.89 -27.63
C GLU A 97 3.25 11.43 -28.27
N SER A 98 4.34 11.49 -27.51
CA SER A 98 5.67 11.02 -27.92
C SER A 98 5.80 9.50 -28.03
N CYS A 99 4.80 8.74 -27.55
CA CYS A 99 4.82 7.28 -27.60
C CYS A 99 4.54 6.76 -29.01
N ASP A 100 5.36 5.81 -29.47
CA ASP A 100 5.27 5.14 -30.76
C ASP A 100 4.31 3.92 -30.77
N LEU A 101 3.61 3.68 -29.65
CA LEU A 101 2.69 2.55 -29.45
C LEU A 101 3.35 1.17 -29.67
N CYS A 102 4.66 1.02 -29.42
CA CYS A 102 5.39 -0.23 -29.58
C CYS A 102 4.96 -1.38 -28.65
N ARG A 103 4.14 -1.11 -27.63
CA ARG A 103 3.60 -2.08 -26.64
C ARG A 103 4.60 -2.82 -25.75
N GLN A 104 5.91 -2.60 -25.88
CA GLN A 104 6.92 -3.23 -25.02
C GLN A 104 6.66 -3.00 -23.52
N CYS A 105 6.19 -1.82 -23.13
CA CYS A 105 5.85 -1.54 -21.73
C CYS A 105 4.71 -2.44 -21.20
N LEU A 106 3.78 -2.88 -22.05
CA LEU A 106 2.72 -3.82 -21.67
C LEU A 106 3.25 -5.24 -21.57
N GLU A 107 4.06 -5.66 -22.55
CA GLU A 107 4.52 -7.04 -22.70
C GLU A 107 5.67 -7.39 -21.76
N GLU A 108 6.68 -6.52 -21.65
CA GLU A 108 7.91 -6.80 -20.89
C GLU A 108 7.75 -6.50 -19.40
N LEU A 109 7.14 -5.37 -19.05
CA LEU A 109 6.92 -5.03 -17.64
C LEU A 109 5.75 -5.80 -17.03
N GLY A 110 4.76 -6.19 -17.85
CA GLY A 110 3.61 -6.99 -17.44
C GLY A 110 2.80 -6.40 -16.28
N CYS A 111 2.92 -5.09 -16.04
CA CYS A 111 2.35 -4.46 -14.87
C CYS A 111 0.84 -4.29 -15.05
N PRO A 112 -0.01 -4.76 -14.11
CA PRO A 112 -1.47 -4.60 -14.21
C PRO A 112 -1.94 -3.15 -14.08
N ALA A 113 -1.03 -2.20 -13.84
CA ALA A 113 -1.31 -0.77 -13.89
C ALA A 113 -1.32 -0.21 -15.32
N PHE A 114 -0.71 -0.90 -16.28
CA PHE A 114 -0.79 -0.51 -17.69
C PHE A 114 -2.04 -1.12 -18.33
N VAL A 115 -2.86 -0.26 -18.91
CA VAL A 115 -4.14 -0.63 -19.52
C VAL A 115 -4.13 -0.09 -20.94
N TRP A 116 -4.38 -0.97 -21.90
CA TRP A 116 -4.64 -0.57 -23.27
C TRP A 116 -6.13 -0.27 -23.42
N GLU A 117 -6.48 0.97 -23.76
CA GLU A 117 -7.85 1.34 -24.08
C GLU A 117 -8.06 1.24 -25.60
N GLU A 118 -8.85 0.26 -26.05
CA GLU A 118 -9.18 0.08 -27.48
C GLU A 118 -10.16 1.14 -28.02
N SER A 119 -10.66 2.04 -27.17
CA SER A 119 -11.77 2.95 -27.48
C SER A 119 -11.38 4.40 -27.75
N ALA A 120 -10.15 4.67 -28.19
CA ALA A 120 -9.77 5.96 -28.75
C ALA A 120 -9.61 5.84 -30.27
N ALA A 121 -10.73 5.64 -30.96
CA ALA A 121 -10.87 5.82 -32.40
C ALA A 121 -11.61 7.14 -32.67
#